data_AF-B4DUY0-F1
#
_entry.id   AF-B4DUY0-F1
#
_cell.length_a   1.000
_cell.length_b   1.000
_cell.length_c   1.000
_cell.angle_alpha   90.00
_cell.angle_beta   90.00
_cell.angle_gamma   90.00
#
_symmetry.space_group_name_H-M   'P 1'
#
loop_
_entity.id
_entity.type
_entity.pdbx_description
1 polymer ?
#
loop_
_entity_poly.entity_id
_entity_poly.type
_entity_poly.pdbx_seq_one_letter_code
_entity_poly.pdbx_strand_id
1 'polypeptide(L)'
;MPMAARNSGRSTCPSWPRGSSWAASGSQSPTAEVTPAAWRPEPTTTHPTRATPSMGPRPVWARCEDGCIRGFLLEKGMRGLSAPRIQGKFSLRASATGMIIMDGVEVPEENVLPGASSLGGPFGCLNNARYGIAWGVLGASEFCLHTARQYALDRMQFGVPLARNQLIQKKLADMLTEITLGLHACLQLGRLKDQDKAAPEMVSLLKRNNCGKALDIARQARDMLGGNGISDEYHVIRHAMNLEAVNTYEGTHDIHALILGRAITGIQAFTASK
;
A
#
# COMPACT_ATOMS: atom_id res chain seq x y z
N MET A 1 -63.98 0.45 23.72
CA MET A 1 -62.66 -0.15 23.48
C MET A 1 -61.92 0.68 22.42
N PRO A 2 -61.12 1.68 22.82
CA PRO A 2 -60.02 2.22 22.01
C PRO A 2 -58.77 1.31 22.23
N MET A 3 -57.65 1.35 21.51
CA MET A 3 -56.94 2.43 20.82
C MET A 3 -55.89 1.81 19.87
N ALA A 4 -55.54 2.50 18.79
CA ALA A 4 -54.46 2.16 17.87
C ALA A 4 -53.08 2.63 18.38
N ALA A 5 -51.99 1.91 18.05
CA ALA A 5 -50.68 2.49 17.70
C ALA A 5 -49.72 1.43 17.12
N ARG A 6 -49.00 1.83 16.05
CA ARG A 6 -47.89 1.13 15.38
C ARG A 6 -46.68 1.01 16.30
N ASN A 7 -45.85 -0.03 16.13
CA ASN A 7 -44.41 0.15 16.30
C ASN A 7 -43.58 -0.80 15.43
N SER A 8 -42.60 -0.19 14.75
CA SER A 8 -41.65 -0.73 13.80
C SER A 8 -40.58 -1.59 14.46
N GLY A 9 -40.31 -2.77 13.90
CA GLY A 9 -39.15 -3.58 14.24
C GLY A 9 -37.85 -2.89 13.81
N ARG A 10 -36.97 -2.61 14.78
CA ARG A 10 -35.54 -2.34 14.55
C ARG A 10 -34.76 -3.29 15.43
N SER A 11 -34.16 -4.31 14.83
CA SER A 11 -33.09 -5.09 15.45
C SER A 11 -31.77 -4.35 15.25
N THR A 12 -31.19 -3.85 16.31
CA THR A 12 -29.81 -3.37 16.39
C THR A 12 -28.91 -4.48 16.92
N CYS A 13 -27.74 -4.72 16.32
CA CYS A 13 -26.67 -5.52 16.90
C CYS A 13 -25.28 -4.88 16.67
N PRO A 14 -24.28 -5.21 17.51
CA PRO A 14 -23.32 -4.25 18.05
C PRO A 14 -22.00 -4.13 17.26
N SER A 15 -21.31 -3.01 17.45
CA SER A 15 -20.01 -2.68 16.89
C SER A 15 -18.86 -3.55 17.44
N TRP A 16 -17.92 -3.95 16.57
CA TRP A 16 -16.68 -4.68 16.90
C TRP A 16 -15.45 -4.06 16.18
N PRO A 17 -14.21 -4.32 16.64
CA PRO A 17 -13.10 -3.38 16.54
C PRO A 17 -12.30 -3.43 15.22
N ARG A 18 -11.63 -2.30 14.96
CA ARG A 18 -10.83 -2.00 13.78
C ARG A 18 -9.47 -2.70 13.81
N GLY A 19 -9.07 -3.30 12.69
CA GLY A 19 -7.70 -3.72 12.40
C GLY A 19 -7.40 -3.66 10.90
N SER A 20 -6.34 -2.96 10.50
CA SER A 20 -5.87 -2.87 9.11
C SER A 20 -4.65 -3.75 8.91
N SER A 21 -4.89 -5.03 8.66
CA SER A 21 -3.96 -5.90 7.94
C SER A 21 -4.77 -6.85 7.07
N TRP A 22 -4.95 -6.52 5.80
CA TRP A 22 -5.63 -7.39 4.86
C TRP A 22 -4.66 -7.88 3.80
N ALA A 23 -4.08 -9.06 4.06
CA ALA A 23 -3.68 -10.11 3.12
C ALA A 23 -2.72 -11.10 3.82
N ALA A 24 -3.19 -11.94 4.75
CA ALA A 24 -2.47 -13.18 5.14
C ALA A 24 -3.17 -14.12 6.14
N SER A 25 -4.07 -13.67 7.01
CA SER A 25 -4.70 -14.55 8.00
C SER A 25 -6.21 -14.65 7.77
N GLY A 26 -6.75 -15.86 7.81
CA GLY A 26 -8.18 -16.16 7.63
C GLY A 26 -9.10 -15.62 8.73
N SER A 27 -8.93 -14.38 9.18
CA SER A 27 -9.82 -13.72 10.13
C SER A 27 -10.75 -12.73 9.43
N GLN A 28 -12.04 -13.11 9.43
CA GLN A 28 -13.28 -12.32 9.22
C GLN A 28 -13.24 -11.19 8.18
N SER A 29 -13.85 -11.49 7.02
CA SER A 29 -14.32 -10.50 6.06
C SER A 29 -15.71 -9.99 6.46
N PRO A 30 -16.07 -8.73 6.15
CA PRO A 30 -17.45 -8.28 6.30
C PRO A 30 -18.36 -9.21 5.49
N THR A 31 -19.36 -9.77 6.16
CA THR A 31 -20.43 -10.60 5.60
C THR A 31 -21.57 -9.70 5.09
N ALA A 32 -22.22 -10.11 3.99
CA ALA A 32 -23.37 -9.42 3.42
C ALA A 32 -24.51 -10.44 3.21
N GLU A 33 -25.75 -10.09 3.57
CA GLU A 33 -26.97 -10.87 3.30
C GLU A 33 -27.66 -10.37 2.01
N VAL A 34 -28.27 -11.29 1.25
CA VAL A 34 -28.99 -11.10 -0.01
C VAL A 34 -30.48 -11.28 0.22
N THR A 35 -31.25 -10.30 -0.25
CA THR A 35 -32.64 -10.51 -0.67
C THR A 35 -32.80 -9.97 -2.09
N PRO A 36 -33.79 -10.45 -2.89
CA PRO A 36 -33.83 -10.31 -4.36
C PRO A 36 -34.00 -8.89 -4.94
N ALA A 37 -33.75 -7.83 -4.17
CA ALA A 37 -33.81 -6.45 -4.65
C ALA A 37 -32.82 -5.48 -3.96
N ALA A 38 -31.93 -5.92 -3.07
CA ALA A 38 -31.01 -5.00 -2.39
C ALA A 38 -29.77 -5.73 -1.89
N TRP A 39 -28.59 -5.32 -2.38
CA TRP A 39 -27.31 -5.78 -1.86
C TRP A 39 -26.91 -4.91 -0.66
N ARG A 40 -26.56 -5.51 0.49
CA ARG A 40 -26.19 -4.78 1.72
C ARG A 40 -24.82 -5.21 2.26
N PRO A 41 -23.74 -4.50 1.94
CA PRO A 41 -22.43 -4.73 2.56
C PRO A 41 -22.33 -4.10 3.96
N GLU A 42 -21.78 -4.84 4.94
CA GLU A 42 -21.32 -4.34 6.26
C GLU A 42 -19.85 -3.83 6.22
N PRO A 43 -19.40 -2.97 7.17
CA PRO A 43 -18.25 -2.05 6.99
C PRO A 43 -16.90 -2.77 7.23
N THR A 44 -15.73 -2.45 6.67
CA THR A 44 -15.09 -1.17 6.29
C THR A 44 -13.84 -1.51 5.45
N THR A 45 -13.45 -0.69 4.47
CA THR A 45 -12.06 -0.74 3.92
C THR A 45 -11.27 0.48 4.43
N THR A 46 -10.18 0.21 5.12
CA THR A 46 -9.25 1.21 5.63
C THR A 46 -8.06 1.33 4.68
N HIS A 47 -7.71 2.57 4.33
CA HIS A 47 -6.56 2.98 3.50
C HIS A 47 -6.64 2.91 1.95
N PRO A 48 -7.77 3.21 1.27
CA PRO A 48 -7.71 3.52 -0.16
C PRO A 48 -6.88 4.78 -0.42
N THR A 49 -5.85 4.65 -1.26
CA THR A 49 -5.20 5.78 -1.92
C THR A 49 -6.22 6.41 -2.88
N ARG A 50 -6.27 7.76 -2.92
CA ARG A 50 -7.16 8.56 -3.80
C ARG A 50 -8.60 8.77 -3.31
N ALA A 51 -8.79 9.15 -2.04
CA ALA A 51 -10.07 9.65 -1.52
C ALA A 51 -10.33 11.14 -1.87
N THR A 52 -9.89 11.61 -3.04
CA THR A 52 -10.09 12.99 -3.52
C THR A 52 -11.44 13.17 -4.23
N PRO A 53 -11.94 14.41 -4.32
CA PRO A 53 -13.27 14.70 -4.89
C PRO A 53 -13.44 14.46 -6.40
N SER A 54 -12.39 14.11 -7.16
CA SER A 54 -12.41 13.98 -8.62
C SER A 54 -12.62 12.53 -9.12
N MET A 55 -13.89 12.28 -9.48
CA MET A 55 -14.48 11.46 -10.55
C MET A 55 -13.74 10.21 -11.07
N GLY A 56 -14.26 9.05 -10.66
CA GLY A 56 -14.09 7.73 -11.29
C GLY A 56 -14.75 6.65 -10.41
N PRO A 57 -15.30 5.56 -10.98
CA PRO A 57 -15.81 4.43 -10.20
C PRO A 57 -14.69 3.82 -9.35
N ARG A 58 -15.03 3.40 -8.13
CA ARG A 58 -14.09 2.83 -7.16
C ARG A 58 -14.26 1.32 -7.11
N PRO A 59 -13.23 0.52 -7.42
CA PRO A 59 -13.30 -0.91 -7.22
C PRO A 59 -13.28 -1.23 -5.72
N VAL A 60 -14.26 -2.00 -5.27
CA VAL A 60 -14.34 -2.54 -3.91
C VAL A 60 -14.44 -4.06 -4.01
N TRP A 61 -13.71 -4.76 -3.13
CA TRP A 61 -13.75 -6.21 -3.04
C TRP A 61 -14.52 -6.61 -1.80
N ALA A 62 -15.52 -7.47 -1.93
CA ALA A 62 -16.35 -7.92 -0.82
C ALA A 62 -16.70 -9.40 -0.95
N ARG A 63 -16.94 -10.05 0.19
CA ARG A 63 -17.36 -11.44 0.26
C ARG A 63 -18.88 -11.50 0.06
N CYS A 64 -19.32 -12.36 -0.85
CA CYS A 64 -20.72 -12.66 -1.10
C CYS A 64 -21.19 -13.85 -0.25
N GLU A 65 -22.51 -14.07 -0.20
CA GLU A 65 -23.12 -15.17 0.56
C GLU A 65 -22.65 -16.57 0.16
N ASP A 66 -22.35 -16.75 -1.13
CA ASP A 66 -21.77 -17.99 -1.65
C ASP A 66 -20.30 -18.20 -1.23
N GLY A 67 -19.78 -17.34 -0.36
CA GLY A 67 -18.43 -17.38 0.17
C GLY A 67 -17.36 -16.83 -0.79
N CYS A 68 -17.72 -16.51 -2.03
CA CYS A 68 -16.79 -15.99 -3.04
C CYS A 68 -16.50 -14.50 -2.80
N ILE A 69 -15.32 -14.04 -3.22
CA ILE A 69 -14.97 -12.61 -3.19
C ILE A 69 -15.15 -12.06 -4.60
N ARG A 70 -15.97 -11.02 -4.74
CA ARG A 70 -16.26 -10.33 -6.00
C ARG A 70 -15.80 -8.88 -5.93
N GLY A 71 -15.57 -8.29 -7.11
CA GLY A 71 -15.25 -6.87 -7.28
C GLY A 71 -16.50 -6.09 -7.70
N PHE A 72 -16.66 -4.89 -7.14
CA PHE A 72 -17.81 -4.01 -7.36
C PHE A 72 -17.33 -2.61 -7.71
N LEU A 73 -17.96 -1.97 -8.70
CA LEU A 73 -17.69 -0.59 -9.07
C LEU A 73 -18.67 0.34 -8.38
N LEU A 74 -18.19 1.08 -7.37
CA LEU A 74 -19.00 2.03 -6.62
C LEU A 74 -18.82 3.46 -7.15
N GLU A 75 -19.91 4.18 -7.27
CA GLU A 75 -19.92 5.57 -7.73
C GLU A 75 -20.20 6.57 -6.61
N LYS A 76 -19.61 7.75 -6.74
CA LYS A 76 -19.87 8.84 -5.80
C LYS A 76 -21.34 9.27 -5.93
N GLY A 77 -22.03 9.33 -4.80
CA GLY A 77 -23.45 9.71 -4.75
C GLY A 77 -24.38 8.53 -4.47
N MET A 78 -23.89 7.29 -4.55
CA MET A 78 -24.62 6.12 -4.07
C MET A 78 -25.03 6.31 -2.59
N ARG A 79 -26.31 6.05 -2.29
CA ARG A 79 -26.85 6.18 -0.94
C ARG A 79 -26.11 5.23 0.00
N GLY A 80 -25.75 5.69 1.19
CA GLY A 80 -24.99 4.90 2.16
C GLY A 80 -23.48 4.86 1.93
N LEU A 81 -22.96 5.46 0.84
CA LEU A 81 -21.53 5.52 0.56
C LEU A 81 -20.92 6.84 1.05
N SER A 82 -19.91 6.76 1.93
CA SER A 82 -19.11 7.93 2.31
C SER A 82 -17.61 7.64 2.27
N ALA A 83 -16.81 8.70 2.06
CA ALA A 83 -15.36 8.58 1.95
C ALA A 83 -14.63 9.71 2.72
N PRO A 84 -14.69 9.72 4.06
CA PRO A 84 -14.02 10.73 4.87
C PRO A 84 -12.49 10.65 4.73
N ARG A 85 -11.84 11.80 4.71
CA ARG A 85 -10.37 11.92 4.61
C ARG A 85 -9.71 11.54 5.94
N ILE A 86 -8.59 10.82 5.87
CA ILE A 86 -7.72 10.56 7.03
C ILE A 86 -6.82 11.78 7.26
N GLN A 87 -6.86 12.33 8.47
CA GLN A 87 -6.02 13.43 8.93
C GLN A 87 -4.80 12.91 9.72
N GLY A 88 -3.87 13.79 10.09
CA GLY A 88 -2.71 13.42 10.94
C GLY A 88 -1.63 12.58 10.25
N LYS A 89 -1.72 12.36 8.93
CA LYS A 89 -0.67 11.66 8.18
C LYS A 89 0.62 12.46 8.15
N PHE A 90 1.71 11.80 8.53
CA PHE A 90 3.08 12.31 8.37
C PHE A 90 3.80 11.69 7.16
N SER A 91 3.23 10.66 6.55
CA SER A 91 3.73 10.04 5.31
C SER A 91 2.73 10.19 4.17
N LEU A 92 3.22 10.34 2.93
CA LEU A 92 2.41 10.52 1.72
C LEU A 92 1.40 11.66 1.86
N ARG A 93 1.85 12.80 2.39
CA ARG A 93 1.01 13.98 2.70
C ARG A 93 0.38 14.63 1.47
N ALA A 94 1.08 14.58 0.34
CA ALA A 94 0.57 15.01 -0.96
C ALA A 94 -0.49 14.05 -1.54
N SER A 95 -0.64 12.84 -0.97
CA SER A 95 -1.68 11.89 -1.37
C SER A 95 -2.92 12.04 -0.49
N ALA A 96 -4.07 12.28 -1.12
CA ALA A 96 -5.36 12.17 -0.46
C ALA A 96 -5.66 10.71 -0.12
N THR A 97 -5.75 10.42 1.17
CA THR A 97 -6.10 9.09 1.69
C THR A 97 -7.33 9.24 2.55
N GLY A 98 -8.26 8.32 2.42
CA GLY A 98 -9.51 8.33 3.16
C GLY A 98 -9.94 6.92 3.52
N MET A 99 -11.19 6.81 3.95
CA MET A 99 -11.87 5.53 4.19
C MET A 99 -12.91 5.31 3.10
N ILE A 100 -13.38 4.08 2.95
CA ILE A 100 -14.64 3.80 2.26
C ILE A 100 -15.58 3.19 3.30
N ILE A 101 -16.65 3.90 3.61
CA ILE A 101 -17.70 3.48 4.52
C ILE A 101 -18.93 3.18 3.66
N MET A 102 -19.45 1.97 3.82
CA MET A 102 -20.64 1.49 3.15
C MET A 102 -21.67 1.12 4.21
N ASP A 103 -22.83 1.76 4.16
CA ASP A 103 -23.97 1.51 5.04
C ASP A 103 -25.17 1.17 4.15
N GLY A 104 -25.36 -0.13 3.87
CA GLY A 104 -26.45 -0.62 3.03
C GLY A 104 -26.42 -0.05 1.60
N VAL A 105 -25.23 0.02 0.99
CA VAL A 105 -25.06 0.53 -0.39
C VAL A 105 -25.58 -0.51 -1.39
N GLU A 106 -26.64 -0.16 -2.10
CA GLU A 106 -27.18 -0.95 -3.21
C GLU A 106 -26.32 -0.75 -4.48
N VAL A 107 -25.92 -1.86 -5.11
CA VAL A 107 -25.04 -1.88 -6.28
C VAL A 107 -25.75 -2.64 -7.41
N PRO A 108 -25.93 -2.04 -8.60
CA PRO A 108 -26.49 -2.72 -9.76
C PRO A 108 -25.65 -3.92 -10.21
N GLU A 109 -26.28 -4.92 -10.83
CA GLU A 109 -25.59 -6.14 -11.28
C GLU A 109 -24.54 -5.84 -12.37
N GLU A 110 -24.81 -4.87 -13.23
CA GLU A 110 -23.89 -4.39 -14.26
C GLU A 110 -22.60 -3.76 -13.70
N ASN A 111 -22.60 -3.36 -12.42
CA ASN A 111 -21.43 -2.80 -11.74
C ASN A 111 -20.56 -3.88 -11.06
N VAL A 112 -20.93 -5.16 -11.19
CA VAL A 112 -20.12 -6.28 -10.71
C VAL A 112 -19.04 -6.60 -11.75
N LEU A 113 -17.78 -6.65 -11.30
CA LEU A 113 -16.66 -7.00 -12.18
C LEU A 113 -16.76 -8.47 -12.62
N PRO A 114 -16.88 -8.75 -13.93
CA PRO A 114 -16.98 -10.11 -14.42
C PRO A 114 -15.67 -10.87 -14.21
N GLY A 115 -15.76 -12.17 -13.91
CA GLY A 115 -14.60 -13.07 -13.79
C GLY A 115 -13.82 -12.99 -12.46
N ALA A 116 -14.21 -12.11 -11.54
CA ALA A 116 -13.67 -12.05 -10.19
C ALA A 116 -14.47 -12.96 -9.23
N SER A 117 -14.03 -14.21 -9.03
CA SER A 117 -14.69 -15.17 -8.12
C SER A 117 -13.85 -15.54 -6.89
N SER A 118 -12.61 -15.08 -6.79
CA SER A 118 -11.70 -15.40 -5.70
C SER A 118 -10.70 -14.28 -5.43
N LEU A 119 -9.85 -14.47 -4.42
CA LEU A 119 -8.72 -13.57 -4.13
C LEU A 119 -7.73 -13.40 -5.30
N GLY A 120 -7.79 -14.25 -6.34
CA GLY A 120 -6.93 -14.12 -7.52
C GLY A 120 -7.08 -12.77 -8.24
N GLY A 121 -8.31 -12.24 -8.33
CA GLY A 121 -8.60 -10.93 -8.93
C GLY A 121 -7.83 -9.77 -8.28
N PRO A 122 -8.03 -9.49 -6.97
CA PRO A 122 -7.32 -8.42 -6.30
C PRO A 122 -5.80 -8.66 -6.26
N PHE A 123 -5.35 -9.91 -6.06
CA PHE A 123 -3.91 -10.20 -6.04
C PHE A 123 -3.22 -9.93 -7.39
N GLY A 124 -3.89 -10.18 -8.52
CA GLY A 124 -3.37 -9.81 -9.84
C GLY A 124 -3.14 -8.30 -9.99
N CYS A 125 -4.09 -7.49 -9.52
CA CYS A 125 -3.95 -6.02 -9.51
C CYS A 125 -2.78 -5.57 -8.61
N LEU A 126 -2.67 -6.13 -7.40
CA LEU A 126 -1.61 -5.80 -6.45
C LEU A 126 -0.22 -6.12 -7.02
N ASN A 127 -0.05 -7.23 -7.75
CA ASN A 127 1.25 -7.56 -8.36
C ASN A 127 1.69 -6.55 -9.41
N ASN A 128 0.76 -6.02 -10.23
CA ASN A 128 1.08 -4.95 -11.17
C ASN A 128 1.46 -3.65 -10.45
N ALA A 129 0.75 -3.29 -9.37
CA ALA A 129 1.09 -2.13 -8.54
C ALA A 129 2.47 -2.26 -7.88
N ARG A 130 2.75 -3.42 -7.27
CA ARG A 130 4.03 -3.74 -6.62
C ARG A 130 5.22 -3.69 -7.58
N TYR A 131 5.03 -4.14 -8.82
CA TYR A 131 6.05 -4.00 -9.87
C TYR A 131 6.41 -2.53 -10.10
N GLY A 132 5.42 -1.65 -10.25
CA GLY A 132 5.65 -0.21 -10.39
C GLY A 132 6.32 0.42 -9.16
N ILE A 133 5.93 -0.03 -7.96
CA ILE A 133 6.53 0.44 -6.71
C ILE A 133 8.01 0.05 -6.62
N ALA A 134 8.38 -1.16 -7.02
CA ALA A 134 9.76 -1.64 -7.00
C ALA A 134 10.70 -0.78 -7.86
N TRP A 135 10.20 -0.19 -8.95
CA TRP A 135 10.88 0.84 -9.74
C TRP A 135 10.84 2.21 -9.07
N GLY A 136 9.66 2.68 -8.67
CA GLY A 136 9.45 4.05 -8.20
C GLY A 136 10.29 4.43 -6.99
N VAL A 137 10.53 3.50 -6.07
CA VAL A 137 11.38 3.75 -4.88
C VAL A 137 12.86 3.94 -5.23
N LEU A 138 13.32 3.41 -6.36
CA LEU A 138 14.69 3.62 -6.84
C LEU A 138 14.87 5.07 -7.32
N GLY A 139 13.87 5.66 -7.99
CA GLY A 139 13.91 7.08 -8.34
C GLY A 139 13.96 8.01 -7.11
N ALA A 140 13.25 7.66 -6.03
CA ALA A 140 13.36 8.37 -4.75
C ALA A 140 14.76 8.19 -4.13
N SER A 141 15.35 7.01 -4.27
CA SER A 141 16.71 6.70 -3.78
C SER A 141 17.78 7.46 -4.54
N GLU A 142 17.69 7.53 -5.87
CA GLU A 142 18.57 8.33 -6.74
C GLU A 142 18.51 9.81 -6.38
N PHE A 143 17.29 10.36 -6.15
CA PHE A 143 17.13 11.72 -5.68
C PHE A 143 17.88 11.96 -4.35
N CYS A 144 17.70 11.07 -3.38
CA CYS A 144 18.39 11.15 -2.09
C CYS A 144 19.92 11.04 -2.24
N LEU A 145 20.42 10.13 -3.09
CA LEU A 145 21.84 9.99 -3.38
C LEU A 145 22.41 11.27 -4.01
N HIS A 146 21.77 11.80 -5.06
CA HIS A 146 22.22 13.01 -5.75
C HIS A 146 22.23 14.22 -4.80
N THR A 147 21.18 14.38 -3.99
CA THR A 147 21.09 15.46 -3.01
C THR A 147 22.20 15.35 -1.95
N ALA A 148 22.41 14.15 -1.38
CA ALA A 148 23.45 13.92 -0.39
C ALA A 148 24.86 14.10 -0.97
N ARG A 149 25.10 13.62 -2.20
CA ARG A 149 26.37 13.81 -2.92
C ARG A 149 26.65 15.29 -3.13
N GLN A 150 25.69 16.03 -3.69
CA GLN A 150 25.89 17.45 -4.02
C GLN A 150 26.12 18.26 -2.73
N TYR A 151 25.29 18.04 -1.72
CA TYR A 151 25.46 18.67 -0.41
C TYR A 151 26.83 18.37 0.22
N ALA A 152 27.32 17.13 0.10
CA ALA A 152 28.61 16.76 0.65
C ALA A 152 29.80 17.39 -0.11
N LEU A 153 29.64 17.69 -1.41
CA LEU A 153 30.64 18.41 -2.20
C LEU A 153 30.64 19.91 -1.88
N ASP A 154 29.47 20.50 -1.67
CA ASP A 154 29.33 21.94 -1.47
C ASP A 154 29.57 22.37 -0.01
N ARG A 155 29.18 21.53 0.95
CA ARG A 155 29.27 21.85 2.38
C ARG A 155 30.70 21.67 2.89
N MET A 156 31.23 22.73 3.48
CA MET A 156 32.56 22.74 4.10
C MET A 156 32.48 22.57 5.62
N GLN A 157 33.29 21.66 6.17
CA GLN A 157 33.56 21.53 7.61
C GLN A 157 35.04 21.21 7.82
N PHE A 158 35.62 21.76 8.87
CA PHE A 158 37.05 21.61 9.17
C PHE A 158 37.95 21.97 7.97
N GLY A 159 37.56 23.00 7.22
CA GLY A 159 38.31 23.51 6.06
C GLY A 159 38.23 22.66 4.79
N VAL A 160 37.44 21.57 4.75
CA VAL A 160 37.31 20.69 3.58
C VAL A 160 35.85 20.33 3.27
N PRO A 161 35.54 19.89 2.02
CA PRO A 161 34.22 19.34 1.71
C PRO A 161 33.91 18.12 2.56
N LEU A 162 32.65 17.93 2.95
CA LEU A 162 32.22 16.73 3.68
C LEU A 162 32.56 15.45 2.89
N ALA A 163 32.47 15.49 1.55
CA ALA A 163 32.79 14.39 0.65
C ALA A 163 34.24 13.90 0.73
N ARG A 164 35.17 14.65 1.35
CA ARG A 164 36.55 14.19 1.60
C ARG A 164 36.62 13.10 2.68
N ASN A 165 35.64 13.01 3.56
CA ASN A 165 35.69 12.13 4.73
C ASN A 165 35.30 10.69 4.37
N GLN A 166 36.07 9.71 4.85
CA GLN A 166 35.86 8.28 4.57
C GLN A 166 34.44 7.79 4.89
N LEU A 167 33.88 8.23 6.04
CA LEU A 167 32.54 7.82 6.46
C LEU A 167 31.42 8.37 5.55
N ILE A 168 31.64 9.52 4.91
CA ILE A 168 30.70 10.08 3.92
C ILE A 168 30.80 9.29 2.61
N GLN A 169 32.01 9.00 2.15
CA GLN A 169 32.21 8.21 0.93
C GLN A 169 31.67 6.79 1.06
N LYS A 170 31.83 6.15 2.23
CA LYS A 170 31.24 4.84 2.51
C LYS A 170 29.72 4.86 2.32
N LYS A 171 29.04 5.84 2.92
CA LYS A 171 27.57 5.99 2.79
C LYS A 171 27.16 6.16 1.31
N LEU A 172 27.88 7.00 0.56
CA LEU A 172 27.62 7.19 -0.88
C LEU A 172 27.84 5.90 -1.69
N ALA A 173 28.88 5.12 -1.36
CA ALA A 173 29.16 3.84 -2.01
C ALA A 173 28.06 2.79 -1.73
N ASP A 174 27.59 2.70 -0.49
CA ASP A 174 26.49 1.81 -0.10
C ASP A 174 25.19 2.19 -0.86
N MET A 175 24.87 3.49 -0.92
CA MET A 175 23.70 3.98 -1.66
C MET A 175 23.76 3.63 -3.14
N LEU A 176 24.88 3.92 -3.81
CA LEU A 176 25.05 3.63 -5.24
C LEU A 176 24.93 2.13 -5.54
N THR A 177 25.53 1.29 -4.69
CA THR A 177 25.51 -0.16 -4.83
C THR A 177 24.07 -0.68 -4.83
N GLU A 178 23.29 -0.33 -3.81
CA GLU A 178 21.94 -0.85 -3.63
C GLU A 178 20.97 -0.34 -4.71
N ILE A 179 21.12 0.92 -5.15
CA ILE A 179 20.35 1.46 -6.28
C ILE A 179 20.67 0.68 -7.55
N THR A 180 21.95 0.46 -7.84
CA THR A 180 22.39 -0.21 -9.07
C THR A 180 21.90 -1.67 -9.12
N LEU A 181 22.00 -2.40 -8.01
CA LEU A 181 21.47 -3.75 -7.88
C LEU A 181 19.95 -3.77 -8.12
N GLY A 182 19.23 -2.85 -7.49
CA GLY A 182 17.78 -2.72 -7.65
C GLY A 182 17.34 -2.44 -9.08
N LEU A 183 18.01 -1.50 -9.77
CA LEU A 183 17.69 -1.11 -11.15
C LEU A 183 17.86 -2.26 -12.13
N HIS A 184 18.98 -2.99 -12.06
CA HIS A 184 19.23 -4.12 -12.97
C HIS A 184 18.27 -5.27 -12.69
N ALA A 185 17.94 -5.54 -11.43
CA ALA A 185 16.97 -6.56 -11.09
C ALA A 185 15.54 -6.19 -11.56
N CYS A 186 15.14 -4.93 -11.39
CA CYS A 186 13.88 -4.40 -11.91
C CYS A 186 13.79 -4.44 -13.44
N LEU A 187 14.90 -4.14 -14.14
CA LEU A 187 14.98 -4.29 -15.59
C LEU A 187 14.71 -5.73 -16.01
N GLN A 188 15.37 -6.71 -15.37
CA GLN A 188 15.15 -8.12 -15.68
C GLN A 188 13.71 -8.55 -15.39
N LEU A 189 13.13 -8.13 -14.26
CA LEU A 189 11.73 -8.41 -13.94
C LEU A 189 10.79 -7.81 -14.99
N GLY A 190 11.06 -6.60 -15.48
CA GLY A 190 10.30 -5.97 -16.55
C GLY A 190 10.33 -6.80 -17.83
N ARG A 191 11.52 -7.26 -18.24
CA ARG A 191 11.67 -8.13 -19.42
C ARG A 191 10.92 -9.46 -19.28
N LEU A 192 10.94 -10.06 -18.10
CA LEU A 192 10.18 -11.28 -17.82
C LEU A 192 8.68 -11.01 -17.82
N LYS A 193 8.24 -9.85 -17.33
CA LYS A 193 6.83 -9.44 -17.31
C LYS A 193 6.28 -9.30 -18.73
N ASP A 194 7.03 -8.67 -19.63
CA ASP A 194 6.65 -8.51 -21.04
C ASP A 194 6.61 -9.84 -21.81
N GLN A 195 7.22 -10.89 -21.27
CA GLN A 195 7.20 -12.24 -21.82
C GLN A 195 6.19 -13.17 -21.11
N ASP A 196 5.34 -12.63 -20.23
CA ASP A 196 4.42 -13.40 -19.38
C ASP A 196 5.11 -14.47 -18.51
N LYS A 197 6.39 -14.25 -18.16
CA LYS A 197 7.23 -15.14 -17.33
C LYS A 197 7.47 -14.61 -15.91
N ALA A 198 6.92 -13.46 -15.57
CA ALA A 198 7.08 -12.88 -14.24
C ALA A 198 6.19 -13.61 -13.21
N ALA A 199 6.81 -14.33 -12.27
CA ALA A 199 6.12 -14.93 -11.14
C ALA A 199 5.87 -13.91 -10.01
N PRO A 200 4.76 -14.03 -9.24
CA PRO A 200 4.48 -13.16 -8.09
C PRO A 200 5.60 -13.09 -7.03
N GLU A 201 6.37 -14.16 -6.88
CA GLU A 201 7.51 -14.27 -5.97
C GLU A 201 8.65 -13.33 -6.40
N MET A 202 8.87 -13.16 -7.71
CA MET A 202 9.88 -12.24 -8.24
C MET A 202 9.51 -10.78 -7.91
N VAL A 203 8.21 -10.45 -8.04
CA VAL A 203 7.68 -9.13 -7.66
C VAL A 203 7.83 -8.90 -6.15
N SER A 204 7.51 -9.92 -5.34
CA SER A 204 7.63 -9.85 -3.88
C SER A 204 9.08 -9.62 -3.44
N LEU A 205 10.03 -10.30 -4.08
CA LEU A 205 11.46 -10.15 -3.82
C LEU A 205 11.89 -8.69 -4.03
N LEU A 206 11.58 -8.11 -5.20
CA LEU A 206 12.03 -6.77 -5.54
C LEU A 206 11.27 -5.66 -4.81
N LYS A 207 9.95 -5.80 -4.59
CA LYS A 207 9.21 -4.84 -3.77
C LYS A 207 9.81 -4.78 -2.37
N ARG A 208 9.98 -5.95 -1.72
CA ARG A 208 10.59 -6.03 -0.38
C ARG A 208 11.97 -5.40 -0.34
N ASN A 209 12.86 -5.84 -1.24
CA ASN A 209 14.25 -5.37 -1.27
C ASN A 209 14.33 -3.86 -1.51
N ASN A 210 13.73 -3.39 -2.60
CA ASN A 210 13.92 -2.02 -3.04
C ASN A 210 13.24 -1.03 -2.09
N CYS A 211 12.07 -1.36 -1.52
CA CYS A 211 11.45 -0.50 -0.51
C CYS A 211 12.30 -0.39 0.76
N GLY A 212 12.83 -1.50 1.27
CA GLY A 212 13.70 -1.49 2.46
C GLY A 212 14.98 -0.70 2.22
N LYS A 213 15.68 -0.99 1.11
CA LYS A 213 16.92 -0.29 0.75
C LYS A 213 16.69 1.19 0.47
N ALA A 214 15.61 1.56 -0.22
CA ALA A 214 15.29 2.96 -0.45
C ALA A 214 15.06 3.73 0.85
N LEU A 215 14.37 3.12 1.82
CA LEU A 215 14.13 3.72 3.12
C LEU A 215 15.44 3.95 3.88
N ASP A 216 16.33 2.96 3.88
CA ASP A 216 17.66 3.08 4.51
C ASP A 216 18.51 4.16 3.84
N ILE A 217 18.51 4.22 2.49
CA ILE A 217 19.18 5.27 1.71
C ILE A 217 18.66 6.65 2.09
N ALA A 218 17.35 6.84 2.14
CA ALA A 218 16.76 8.13 2.49
C ALA A 218 17.10 8.55 3.93
N ARG A 219 17.13 7.60 4.88
CA ARG A 219 17.55 7.84 6.27
C ARG A 219 19.03 8.21 6.37
N GLN A 220 19.91 7.54 5.62
CA GLN A 220 21.34 7.88 5.55
C GLN A 220 21.57 9.25 4.92
N ALA A 221 20.87 9.57 3.83
CA ALA A 221 20.94 10.89 3.21
C ALA A 221 20.49 11.98 4.20
N ARG A 222 19.40 11.74 4.95
CA ARG A 222 18.91 12.66 5.98
C ARG A 222 19.99 12.95 7.01
N ASP A 223 20.65 11.90 7.50
CA ASP A 223 21.76 12.02 8.45
C ASP A 223 22.95 12.80 7.88
N MET A 224 23.33 12.56 6.62
CA MET A 224 24.44 13.26 5.95
C MET A 224 24.23 14.77 5.79
N LEU A 225 22.97 15.22 5.73
CA LEU A 225 22.62 16.64 5.69
C LEU A 225 22.65 17.30 7.09
N GLY A 226 22.79 16.52 8.16
CA GLY A 226 22.81 17.02 9.54
C GLY A 226 21.51 17.73 9.93
N GLY A 227 21.64 18.87 10.60
CA GLY A 227 20.48 19.69 11.02
C GLY A 227 19.59 20.11 9.84
N ASN A 228 20.17 20.46 8.70
CA ASN A 228 19.40 20.81 7.49
C ASN A 228 18.56 19.65 6.96
N GLY A 229 18.98 18.41 7.24
CA GLY A 229 18.29 17.21 6.79
C GLY A 229 16.88 17.05 7.38
N ILE A 230 16.53 17.75 8.46
CA ILE A 230 15.16 17.70 9.03
C ILE A 230 14.19 18.68 8.37
N SER A 231 14.71 19.65 7.59
CA SER A 231 13.90 20.63 6.87
C SER A 231 13.37 20.06 5.56
N ASP A 232 12.09 20.31 5.25
CA ASP A 232 11.48 19.87 3.99
C ASP A 232 11.94 20.69 2.78
N GLU A 233 12.61 21.83 2.99
CA GLU A 233 13.32 22.62 1.97
C GLU A 233 14.41 21.81 1.26
N TYR A 234 15.05 20.87 1.96
CA TYR A 234 16.07 19.98 1.40
C TYR A 234 15.49 18.68 0.82
N HIS A 235 14.17 18.48 0.96
CA HIS A 235 13.39 17.38 0.38
C HIS A 235 13.72 15.96 0.84
N VAL A 236 14.91 15.69 1.40
CA VAL A 236 15.32 14.35 1.84
C VAL A 236 14.42 13.80 2.93
N ILE A 237 14.05 14.61 3.94
CA ILE A 237 13.12 14.19 4.99
C ILE A 237 11.75 13.82 4.43
N ARG A 238 11.26 14.56 3.42
CA ARG A 238 10.01 14.25 2.72
C ARG A 238 10.07 12.87 2.09
N HIS A 239 11.17 12.53 1.40
CA HIS A 239 11.35 11.19 0.83
C HIS A 239 11.45 10.11 1.90
N ALA A 240 12.23 10.30 2.97
CA ALA A 240 12.34 9.36 4.08
C ALA A 240 10.97 9.06 4.70
N MET A 241 10.18 10.09 5.01
CA MET A 241 8.84 9.93 5.58
C MET A 241 7.89 9.24 4.60
N ASN A 242 7.92 9.56 3.31
CA ASN A 242 7.09 8.89 2.30
C ASN A 242 7.40 7.39 2.21
N LEU A 243 8.69 7.03 2.24
CA LEU A 243 9.13 5.64 2.11
C LEU A 243 8.72 4.76 3.30
N GLU A 244 8.46 5.32 4.48
CA GLU A 244 7.87 4.57 5.61
C GLU A 244 6.51 3.94 5.23
N ALA A 245 5.62 4.72 4.58
CA ALA A 245 4.34 4.18 4.12
C ALA A 245 4.52 3.21 2.95
N VAL A 246 5.46 3.49 2.04
CA VAL A 246 5.71 2.65 0.86
C VAL A 246 6.26 1.27 1.25
N ASN A 247 7.08 1.21 2.30
CA ASN A 247 7.56 -0.05 2.87
C ASN A 247 6.46 -0.87 3.57
N THR A 248 5.36 -0.20 3.96
CA THR A 248 4.25 -0.80 4.71
C THR A 248 3.10 -1.27 3.81
N TYR A 249 2.62 -0.41 2.92
CA TYR A 249 1.46 -0.72 2.08
C TYR A 249 1.81 -1.79 1.02
N GLU A 250 0.80 -2.31 0.32
CA GLU A 250 1.00 -3.27 -0.77
C GLU A 250 1.76 -4.53 -0.35
N GLY A 251 1.65 -4.91 0.93
CA GLY A 251 2.41 -6.00 1.56
C GLY A 251 3.61 -5.47 2.34
N THR A 252 3.65 -5.73 3.65
CA THR A 252 4.78 -5.30 4.49
C THR A 252 6.04 -6.07 4.12
N HIS A 253 7.19 -5.55 4.56
CA HIS A 253 8.48 -6.20 4.39
C HIS A 253 8.49 -7.67 4.89
N ASP A 254 7.80 -7.94 6.01
CA ASP A 254 7.71 -9.27 6.60
C ASP A 254 6.73 -10.18 5.86
N ILE A 255 5.59 -9.66 5.40
CA ILE A 255 4.65 -10.44 4.58
C ILE A 255 5.32 -10.94 3.30
N HIS A 256 6.12 -10.10 2.63
CA HIS A 256 6.89 -10.54 1.49
C HIS A 256 7.98 -11.55 1.86
N ALA A 257 8.60 -11.43 3.04
CA ALA A 257 9.54 -12.44 3.52
C ALA A 257 8.86 -13.81 3.69
N LEU A 258 7.64 -13.85 4.23
CA LEU A 258 6.85 -15.09 4.37
C LEU A 258 6.40 -15.66 3.02
N ILE A 259 6.05 -14.81 2.05
CA ILE A 259 5.76 -15.25 0.67
C ILE A 259 6.97 -15.98 0.06
N LEU A 260 8.16 -15.38 0.19
CA LEU A 260 9.40 -15.98 -0.30
C LEU A 260 9.74 -17.24 0.49
N GLY A 261 9.60 -17.23 1.82
CA GLY A 261 9.82 -18.39 2.68
C GLY A 261 8.97 -19.58 2.26
N ARG A 262 7.67 -19.37 2.01
CA ARG A 262 6.78 -20.41 1.48
C ARG A 262 7.21 -20.91 0.11
N ALA A 263 7.65 -20.03 -0.79
CA ALA A 263 8.13 -20.44 -2.11
C ALA A 263 9.42 -21.27 -2.06
N ILE A 264 10.30 -20.99 -1.09
CA ILE A 264 11.56 -21.72 -0.87
C ILE A 264 11.30 -23.09 -0.22
N THR A 265 10.43 -23.15 0.78
CA THR A 265 10.26 -24.36 1.61
C THR A 265 9.05 -25.22 1.24
N GLY A 266 8.09 -24.67 0.50
CA GLY A 266 6.77 -25.28 0.28
C GLY A 266 5.83 -25.22 1.50
N ILE A 267 6.25 -24.62 2.62
CA ILE A 267 5.52 -24.64 3.89
C ILE A 267 5.01 -23.23 4.21
N GLN A 268 3.71 -23.09 4.50
CA GLN A 268 3.12 -21.81 4.91
C GLN A 268 3.51 -21.46 6.35
N ALA A 269 3.83 -20.19 6.62
CA ALA A 269 4.14 -19.68 7.95
C ALA A 269 3.43 -18.35 8.26
N PHE A 270 2.25 -18.13 7.67
CA PHE A 270 1.45 -16.91 7.88
C PHE A 270 0.58 -17.01 9.14
N THR A 271 0.19 -18.22 9.51
CA THR A 271 -0.65 -18.52 10.67
C THR A 271 -0.04 -19.62 11.50
N ALA A 272 -0.31 -19.61 12.80
CA ALA A 272 0.12 -20.65 13.73
C ALA A 272 -0.87 -21.83 13.82
N SER A 273 -1.98 -21.78 13.09
CA SER A 273 -2.96 -22.86 13.01
C SER A 273 -2.37 -24.06 12.29
N LYS A 274 -2.51 -25.25 12.90
CA LYS A 274 -2.14 -26.54 12.30
C LYS A 274 -3.02 -26.88 11.11
#